data_AF-A0A530BJ24-F1
#
_entry.id   AF-A0A530BJ24-F1
#
_cell.length_a   1.000
_cell.length_b   1.000
_cell.length_c   1.000
_cell.angle_alpha   90.00
_cell.angle_beta   90.00
_cell.angle_gamma   90.00
#
_symmetry.space_group_name_H-M   'P 1'
#
loop_
_entity.id
_entity.type
_entity.pdbx_description
1 polymer ?
#
loop_
_entity_poly.entity_id
_entity_poly.type
_entity_poly.pdbx_seq_one_letter_code
_entity_poly.pdbx_strand_id
1 'polypeptide(L)'
;ATGTGKKRGVGVASCWYGCGNTSLPNPSTIKIGISPSGDVVLHQGAVDIGQGSNTVITQICADALGVPLEKFRLKSADTAITPDAGKTSASRQTFVTGKAAEKAGRALREKILRFANVSEKATIALDGPNVSIREGDATRRIDLATLKADADGLVFVAEETYDPPTLPLDAKGQGKPYAVYGYGAQIAELEVDLKLGTVKLIKITAAHDVGKAINPVLVEGQIEGGIAQGIGMALMEEYIPGRTENLHDYLIPTIGDVPPVEHILVEVPDPEGPFGAKGLGEHVLIPTAPAILNAIRHATGVLVTKVPATPSRILAAIREKEARR
;
A
#
# COMPACT_ATOMS: atom_id res chain seq x y z
N ALA A 1 -13.77 -26.53 -39.89
CA ALA A 1 -14.54 -25.83 -38.84
C ALA A 1 -14.04 -24.40 -38.74
N THR A 2 -14.87 -23.43 -39.08
CA THR A 2 -14.57 -22.00 -39.18
C THR A 2 -14.33 -21.40 -37.80
N GLY A 3 -13.11 -21.53 -37.28
CA GLY A 3 -12.70 -20.92 -36.01
C GLY A 3 -12.76 -19.39 -36.12
N THR A 4 -13.26 -18.73 -35.08
CA THR A 4 -13.60 -17.30 -34.99
C THR A 4 -12.45 -16.31 -35.25
N GLY A 5 -11.27 -16.76 -35.67
CA GLY A 5 -10.07 -15.93 -35.82
C GLY A 5 -9.47 -15.47 -34.49
N LYS A 6 -10.01 -15.95 -33.36
CA LYS A 6 -9.58 -15.56 -32.02
C LYS A 6 -8.90 -16.71 -31.28
N LYS A 7 -7.93 -16.39 -30.43
CA LYS A 7 -7.21 -17.37 -29.61
C LYS A 7 -7.11 -16.92 -28.16
N ARG A 8 -7.31 -17.86 -27.23
CA ARG A 8 -7.13 -17.61 -25.80
C ARG A 8 -5.67 -17.76 -25.39
N GLY A 9 -5.28 -16.95 -24.42
CA GLY A 9 -3.95 -16.89 -23.85
C GLY A 9 -4.03 -16.82 -22.33
N VAL A 10 -3.00 -17.35 -21.68
CA VAL A 10 -2.81 -17.31 -20.24
C VAL A 10 -1.35 -17.00 -20.01
N GLY A 11 -1.07 -16.06 -19.13
CA GLY A 11 0.27 -15.61 -18.84
C GLY A 11 0.42 -15.32 -17.36
N VAL A 12 1.56 -15.71 -16.82
CA VAL A 12 1.92 -15.46 -15.43
C VAL A 12 3.11 -14.52 -15.39
N ALA A 13 3.14 -13.64 -14.40
CA ALA A 13 4.33 -12.91 -14.04
C ALA A 13 4.36 -12.69 -12.53
N SER A 14 5.57 -12.53 -12.01
CA SER A 14 5.82 -12.27 -10.60
C SER A 14 6.69 -11.04 -10.43
N CYS A 15 6.64 -10.46 -9.24
CA CYS A 15 7.47 -9.33 -8.85
C CYS A 15 8.01 -9.54 -7.44
N TRP A 16 9.12 -8.86 -7.17
CA TRP A 16 9.49 -8.43 -5.83
C TRP A 16 9.51 -6.90 -5.81
N TYR A 17 9.47 -6.30 -4.62
CA TYR A 17 9.65 -4.86 -4.48
C TYR A 17 10.18 -4.53 -3.10
N GLY A 18 11.27 -3.76 -3.03
CA GLY A 18 11.79 -3.26 -1.77
C GLY A 18 10.94 -2.11 -1.25
N CYS A 19 10.48 -2.20 0.00
CA CYS A 19 9.69 -1.13 0.62
C CYS A 19 10.60 -0.10 1.28
N GLY A 20 10.40 1.19 0.97
CA GLY A 20 11.23 2.28 1.47
C GLY A 20 12.29 2.77 0.48
N ASN A 21 13.11 3.73 0.90
CA ASN A 21 14.16 4.28 0.06
C ASN A 21 15.30 3.29 -0.05
N THR A 22 15.85 3.14 -1.25
CA THR A 22 17.01 2.26 -1.51
C THR A 22 18.24 2.78 -0.77
N SER A 23 18.72 2.04 0.22
CA SER A 23 20.03 2.27 0.88
C SER A 23 20.23 3.65 1.50
N LEU A 24 19.14 4.32 1.89
CA LEU A 24 19.17 5.66 2.48
C LEU A 24 18.28 5.69 3.73
N PRO A 25 18.68 6.44 4.78
CA PRO A 25 17.79 6.77 5.88
C PRO A 25 16.48 7.36 5.35
N ASN A 26 15.37 6.89 5.89
CA ASN A 26 14.06 7.33 5.49
C ASN A 26 13.10 7.25 6.68
N PRO A 27 13.35 8.02 7.76
CA PRO A 27 12.57 7.95 8.99
C PRO A 27 11.15 8.50 8.80
N SER A 28 10.27 8.09 9.70
CA SER A 28 9.00 8.78 9.98
C SER A 28 8.82 8.96 11.48
N THR A 29 8.28 10.11 11.87
CA THR A 29 7.92 10.42 13.25
C THR A 29 6.41 10.57 13.40
N ILE A 30 5.87 10.04 14.48
CA ILE A 30 4.45 10.19 14.85
C ILE A 30 4.38 10.75 16.27
N LYS A 31 3.52 11.76 16.44
CA LYS A 31 3.12 12.28 17.74
C LYS A 31 1.67 11.93 18.01
N ILE A 32 1.38 11.45 19.21
CA ILE A 32 0.03 11.14 19.68
C ILE A 32 -0.15 11.69 21.09
N GLY A 33 -1.36 12.15 21.41
CA GLY A 33 -1.72 12.42 22.79
C GLY A 33 -3.21 12.38 23.05
N ILE A 34 -3.61 12.68 24.28
CA ILE A 34 -5.01 12.75 24.70
C ILE A 34 -5.30 14.18 25.17
N SER A 35 -6.41 14.76 24.71
CA SER A 35 -6.88 16.06 25.20
C SER A 35 -7.52 15.94 26.60
N PRO A 36 -7.68 17.05 27.35
CA PRO A 36 -8.48 17.05 28.58
C PRO A 36 -9.93 16.54 28.40
N SER A 37 -10.49 16.64 27.19
CA SER A 37 -11.83 16.14 26.85
C SER A 37 -11.89 14.63 26.54
N GLY A 38 -10.74 13.97 26.42
CA GLY A 38 -10.64 12.54 26.11
C GLY A 38 -10.56 12.18 24.64
N ASP A 39 -10.40 13.15 23.74
CA ASP A 39 -10.11 12.88 22.33
C ASP A 39 -8.63 12.48 22.19
N VAL A 40 -8.38 11.40 21.43
CA VAL A 40 -7.02 10.96 21.11
C VAL A 40 -6.58 11.69 19.84
N VAL A 41 -5.59 12.57 19.96
CA VAL A 41 -5.11 13.38 18.82
C VAL A 41 -3.87 12.72 18.23
N LEU A 42 -3.96 12.29 16.98
CA LEU A 42 -2.86 11.73 16.21
C LEU A 42 -2.32 12.79 15.24
N HIS A 43 -1.05 13.16 15.39
CA HIS A 43 -0.34 14.09 14.52
C HIS A 43 0.49 13.27 13.53
N GLN A 44 0.08 13.29 12.26
CA GLN A 44 0.67 12.49 11.18
C GLN A 44 1.09 13.38 10.02
N GLY A 45 2.40 13.47 9.76
CA GLY A 45 2.92 14.21 8.61
C GLY A 45 2.78 13.49 7.27
N ALA A 46 2.45 12.19 7.27
CA ALA A 46 2.33 11.40 6.05
C ALA A 46 1.10 11.84 5.24
N VAL A 47 1.33 12.14 3.96
CA VAL A 47 0.29 12.62 3.04
C VAL A 47 -0.48 11.43 2.47
N ASP A 48 -1.79 11.46 2.62
CA ASP A 48 -2.72 10.57 1.94
C ASP A 48 -3.08 11.14 0.58
N ILE A 49 -2.85 10.36 -0.47
CA ILE A 49 -3.13 10.71 -1.88
C ILE A 49 -4.19 9.77 -2.47
N GLY A 50 -4.98 9.11 -1.62
CA GLY A 50 -6.03 8.18 -1.99
C GLY A 50 -5.72 6.71 -1.65
N GLN A 51 -4.49 6.40 -1.25
CA GLN A 51 -4.09 5.06 -0.83
C GLN A 51 -4.63 4.67 0.56
N GLY A 52 -5.13 5.64 1.34
CA GLY A 52 -5.77 5.38 2.63
C GLY A 52 -4.82 5.35 3.82
N SER A 53 -3.66 6.01 3.74
CA SER A 53 -2.72 6.10 4.87
C SER A 53 -3.33 6.75 6.10
N ASN A 54 -4.22 7.73 5.95
CA ASN A 54 -4.94 8.36 7.06
C ASN A 54 -5.79 7.35 7.83
N THR A 55 -6.34 6.34 7.14
CA THR A 55 -7.12 5.27 7.78
C THR A 55 -6.20 4.25 8.43
N VAL A 56 -5.27 3.68 7.66
CA VAL A 56 -4.42 2.56 8.07
C VAL A 56 -3.49 2.95 9.23
N ILE A 57 -2.87 4.12 9.20
CA ILE A 57 -1.96 4.56 10.27
C ILE A 57 -2.76 4.83 11.57
N THR A 58 -3.96 5.40 11.46
CA THR A 58 -4.82 5.62 12.62
C THR A 58 -5.30 4.29 13.22
N GLN A 59 -5.66 3.30 12.39
CA GLN A 59 -6.01 1.94 12.84
C GLN A 59 -4.85 1.28 13.60
N ILE A 60 -3.63 1.33 13.03
CA ILE A 60 -2.42 0.81 13.68
C ILE A 60 -2.20 1.48 15.05
N CYS A 61 -2.36 2.79 15.12
CA CYS A 61 -2.15 3.52 16.36
C CYS A 61 -3.24 3.20 17.41
N ALA A 62 -4.49 3.05 16.97
CA ALA A 62 -5.63 2.66 17.80
C ALA A 62 -5.45 1.27 18.41
N ASP A 63 -5.04 0.29 17.61
CA ASP A 63 -4.73 -1.07 18.07
C ASP A 63 -3.56 -1.08 19.06
N ALA A 64 -2.51 -0.29 18.79
CA ALA A 64 -1.35 -0.17 19.66
C ALA A 64 -1.67 0.49 21.01
N LEU A 65 -2.54 1.50 21.02
CA LEU A 65 -3.03 2.16 22.23
C LEU A 65 -4.05 1.28 22.99
N GLY A 66 -4.84 0.50 22.25
CA GLY A 66 -5.90 -0.36 22.76
C GLY A 66 -7.19 0.41 23.07
N VAL A 67 -7.54 1.40 22.23
CA VAL A 67 -8.80 2.16 22.33
C VAL A 67 -9.50 2.23 20.97
N PRO A 68 -10.84 2.41 20.92
CA PRO A 68 -11.57 2.41 19.66
C PRO A 68 -11.17 3.53 18.71
N LEU A 69 -11.24 3.26 17.40
CA LEU A 69 -10.90 4.22 16.34
C LEU A 69 -11.73 5.51 16.41
N GLU A 70 -13.01 5.44 16.84
CA GLU A 70 -13.86 6.65 16.94
C GLU A 70 -13.35 7.70 17.94
N LYS A 71 -12.44 7.33 18.84
CA LYS A 71 -11.81 8.26 19.78
C LYS A 71 -10.69 9.08 19.15
N PHE A 72 -10.23 8.69 17.95
CA PHE A 72 -9.13 9.38 17.29
C PHE A 72 -9.59 10.63 16.53
N ARG A 73 -8.74 11.66 16.56
CA ARG A 73 -8.80 12.88 15.77
C ARG A 73 -7.46 13.03 15.07
N LEU A 74 -7.48 13.03 13.75
CA LEU A 74 -6.28 13.14 12.95
C LEU A 74 -5.97 14.62 12.67
N LYS A 75 -4.74 15.03 12.98
CA LYS A 75 -4.10 16.23 12.44
C LYS A 75 -3.11 15.76 11.37
N SER A 76 -3.37 16.12 10.11
CA SER A 76 -2.67 15.55 8.95
C SER A 76 -1.89 16.61 8.19
N ALA A 77 -0.68 16.26 7.76
CA ALA A 77 0.07 16.89 6.66
C ALA A 77 0.19 18.43 6.71
N ASP A 78 0.38 18.99 7.90
CA ASP A 78 0.68 20.41 8.11
C ASP A 78 1.99 20.53 8.88
N THR A 79 3.01 21.13 8.26
CA THR A 79 4.37 21.24 8.81
C THR A 79 4.45 22.10 10.06
N ALA A 80 3.43 22.93 10.34
CA ALA A 80 3.37 23.70 11.58
C ALA A 80 2.99 22.86 12.81
N ILE A 81 2.28 21.74 12.59
CA ILE A 81 1.66 20.97 13.68
C ILE A 81 1.92 19.47 13.61
N THR A 82 2.53 18.94 12.55
CA THR A 82 2.82 17.50 12.40
C THR A 82 4.32 17.25 12.28
N PRO A 83 4.87 16.20 12.94
CA PRO A 83 6.25 15.79 12.72
C PRO A 83 6.48 15.33 11.28
N ASP A 84 7.73 15.40 10.81
CA ASP A 84 8.12 14.89 9.50
C ASP A 84 7.91 13.37 9.42
N ALA A 85 7.21 12.94 8.38
CA ALA A 85 6.95 11.54 8.07
C ALA A 85 7.52 11.12 6.70
N GLY A 86 8.42 11.93 6.13
CA GLY A 86 9.01 11.73 4.82
C GLY A 86 7.99 11.77 3.68
N LYS A 87 8.49 11.55 2.46
CA LYS A 87 7.67 11.57 1.24
C LYS A 87 6.75 10.34 1.17
N THR A 88 5.53 10.53 0.67
CA THR A 88 4.63 9.45 0.26
C THR A 88 5.07 8.91 -1.10
N SER A 89 6.01 7.97 -1.08
CA SER A 89 6.56 7.25 -2.24
C SER A 89 7.15 5.89 -1.80
N ALA A 90 7.64 5.07 -2.73
CA ALA A 90 8.38 3.84 -2.40
C ALA A 90 7.61 2.86 -1.49
N SER A 91 6.27 2.89 -1.57
CA SER A 91 5.35 2.07 -0.80
C SER A 91 5.60 2.11 0.71
N ARG A 92 6.16 3.22 1.22
CA ARG A 92 6.77 3.24 2.54
C ARG A 92 5.82 3.61 3.68
N GLN A 93 4.69 4.27 3.42
CA GLN A 93 3.92 4.90 4.50
C GLN A 93 3.30 3.88 5.48
N THR A 94 2.66 2.81 5.00
CA THR A 94 2.15 1.73 5.88
C THR A 94 3.27 1.07 6.66
N PHE A 95 4.43 0.83 6.03
CA PHE A 95 5.58 0.22 6.67
C PHE A 95 6.22 1.16 7.71
N VAL A 96 6.77 2.29 7.27
CA VAL A 96 7.62 3.16 8.11
C VAL A 96 6.78 4.01 9.06
N THR A 97 5.81 4.75 8.52
CA THR A 97 4.96 5.62 9.34
C THR A 97 3.99 4.81 10.19
N GLY A 98 3.49 3.68 9.67
CA GLY A 98 2.72 2.74 10.48
C GLY A 98 3.55 2.18 11.64
N LYS A 99 4.83 1.82 11.45
CA LYS A 99 5.68 1.37 12.56
C LYS A 99 5.95 2.47 13.59
N ALA A 100 6.15 3.71 13.15
CA ALA A 100 6.23 4.86 14.05
C ALA A 100 4.93 5.06 14.85
N ALA A 101 3.76 4.88 14.21
CA ALA A 101 2.47 4.95 14.88
C ALA A 101 2.23 3.81 15.87
N GLU A 102 2.66 2.58 15.54
CA GLU A 102 2.64 1.44 16.47
C GLU A 102 3.46 1.77 17.72
N LYS A 103 4.69 2.26 17.54
CA LYS A 103 5.56 2.68 18.65
C LYS A 103 4.93 3.79 19.49
N ALA A 104 4.43 4.85 18.85
CA ALA A 104 3.83 6.00 19.54
C ALA A 104 2.59 5.59 20.34
N GLY A 105 1.72 4.74 19.77
CA GLY A 105 0.55 4.20 20.45
C GLY A 105 0.91 3.35 21.66
N ARG A 106 1.92 2.46 21.54
CA ARG A 106 2.43 1.67 22.66
C ARG A 106 3.06 2.53 23.76
N ALA A 107 3.84 3.54 23.40
CA ALA A 107 4.47 4.45 24.33
C ALA A 107 3.44 5.29 25.10
N LEU A 108 2.37 5.76 24.43
CA LEU A 108 1.29 6.46 25.10
C LEU A 108 0.50 5.55 26.04
N ARG A 109 0.21 4.32 25.60
CA ARG A 109 -0.41 3.28 26.44
C ARG A 109 0.41 3.04 27.71
N GLU A 110 1.71 2.82 27.56
CA GLU A 110 2.61 2.58 28.69
C GLU A 110 2.60 3.74 29.69
N LYS A 111 2.61 5.00 29.21
CA LYS A 111 2.53 6.18 30.08
C LYS A 111 1.25 6.20 30.91
N ILE A 112 0.10 5.89 30.30
CA ILE A 112 -1.20 5.85 30.99
C ILE A 112 -1.23 4.73 32.04
N LEU A 113 -0.77 3.53 31.67
CA LEU A 113 -0.75 2.37 32.58
C LEU A 113 0.21 2.58 33.74
N ARG A 114 1.39 3.17 33.48
CA ARG A 114 2.37 3.52 34.51
C ARG A 114 1.82 4.59 35.46
N PHE A 115 1.13 5.62 34.94
CA PHE A 115 0.47 6.64 35.76
C PHE A 115 -0.57 6.01 36.69
N ALA A 116 -1.31 5.02 36.22
CA ALA A 116 -2.28 4.28 37.01
C ALA A 116 -1.65 3.18 37.91
N ASN A 117 -0.36 2.90 37.78
CA ASN A 117 0.36 1.85 38.49
C ASN A 117 -0.29 0.45 38.31
N VAL A 118 -0.47 0.04 37.05
CA VAL A 118 -0.99 -1.29 36.64
C VAL A 118 -0.10 -1.94 35.58
N SER A 119 -0.29 -3.23 35.31
CA SER A 119 0.47 -3.94 34.26
C SER A 119 -0.05 -3.68 32.84
N GLU A 120 0.73 -4.12 31.84
CA GLU A 120 0.38 -4.06 30.41
C GLU A 120 -0.92 -4.81 30.03
N LYS A 121 -1.36 -5.75 30.89
CA LYS A 121 -2.57 -6.55 30.70
C LYS A 121 -3.86 -5.76 30.92
N ALA A 122 -3.78 -4.56 31.49
CA ALA A 122 -4.95 -3.75 31.78
C ALA A 122 -5.60 -3.20 30.50
N THR A 123 -6.93 -3.09 30.48
CA THR A 123 -7.67 -2.49 29.35
C THR A 123 -7.95 -1.01 29.62
N ILE A 124 -7.90 -0.17 28.58
CA ILE A 124 -8.17 1.27 28.66
C ILE A 124 -9.51 1.56 27.97
N ALA A 125 -10.35 2.37 28.61
CA ALA A 125 -11.57 2.91 28.01
C ALA A 125 -11.64 4.42 28.24
N LEU A 126 -12.05 5.16 27.21
CA LEU A 126 -12.18 6.62 27.23
C LEU A 126 -13.66 7.01 27.19
N ASP A 127 -14.09 7.78 28.19
CA ASP A 127 -15.45 8.32 28.29
C ASP A 127 -15.43 9.79 28.72
N GLY A 128 -15.48 10.69 27.72
CA GLY A 128 -15.19 12.11 27.91
C GLY A 128 -13.86 12.29 28.64
N PRO A 129 -13.79 13.14 29.68
CA PRO A 129 -12.55 13.38 30.41
C PRO A 129 -12.09 12.18 31.27
N ASN A 130 -12.86 11.10 31.36
CA ASN A 130 -12.54 9.98 32.23
C ASN A 130 -11.84 8.85 31.47
N VAL A 131 -10.64 8.46 31.92
CA VAL A 131 -10.00 7.20 31.51
C VAL A 131 -10.30 6.15 32.55
N SER A 132 -10.98 5.07 32.15
CA SER A 132 -11.18 3.88 32.98
C SER A 132 -10.16 2.81 32.62
N ILE A 133 -9.44 2.30 33.61
CA ILE A 133 -8.39 1.29 33.44
C ILE A 133 -8.76 0.07 34.28
N ARG A 134 -8.92 -1.09 33.64
CA ARG A 134 -9.36 -2.33 34.30
C ARG A 134 -8.26 -3.39 34.27
N GLU A 135 -7.99 -4.01 35.40
CA GLU A 135 -7.05 -5.13 35.56
C GLU A 135 -7.65 -6.15 36.53
N GLY A 136 -8.11 -7.29 35.99
CA GLY A 136 -8.96 -8.22 36.75
C GLY A 136 -10.21 -7.50 37.28
N ASP A 137 -10.46 -7.60 38.58
CA ASP A 137 -11.60 -6.94 39.24
C ASP A 137 -11.31 -5.48 39.62
N ALA A 138 -10.06 -5.03 39.53
CA ALA A 138 -9.68 -3.66 39.90
C ALA A 138 -10.00 -2.68 38.77
N THR A 139 -10.65 -1.56 39.12
CA THR A 139 -10.87 -0.43 38.20
C THR A 139 -10.23 0.83 38.77
N ARG A 140 -9.38 1.47 37.98
CA ARG A 140 -8.81 2.79 38.26
C ARG A 140 -9.40 3.82 37.32
N ARG A 141 -9.49 5.06 37.78
CA ARG A 141 -9.98 6.19 36.97
C ARG A 141 -8.99 7.33 37.00
N ILE A 142 -8.78 7.95 35.86
CA ILE A 142 -8.02 9.19 35.70
C ILE A 142 -8.97 10.23 35.15
N ASP A 143 -9.08 11.37 35.83
CA ASP A 143 -9.78 12.55 35.31
C ASP A 143 -8.77 13.43 34.54
N LEU A 144 -8.83 13.35 33.22
CA LEU A 144 -7.96 14.08 32.29
C LEU A 144 -8.09 15.59 32.43
N ALA A 145 -9.25 16.10 32.88
CA ALA A 145 -9.47 17.53 33.04
C ALA A 145 -8.64 18.14 34.19
N THR A 146 -8.16 17.29 35.11
CA THR A 146 -7.29 17.71 36.23
C THR A 146 -5.81 17.76 35.86
N LEU A 147 -5.44 17.20 34.71
CA LEU A 147 -4.06 17.12 34.28
C LEU A 147 -3.65 18.40 33.55
N LYS A 148 -2.37 18.76 33.68
CA LYS A 148 -1.81 19.93 32.99
C LYS A 148 -1.60 19.60 31.51
N ALA A 149 -2.26 20.36 30.64
CA ALA A 149 -2.05 20.27 29.20
C ALA A 149 -0.71 20.90 28.76
N ASP A 150 -0.10 20.35 27.73
CA ASP A 150 1.05 20.92 27.04
C ASP A 150 0.66 22.04 26.05
N ALA A 151 1.62 22.52 25.26
CA ALA A 151 1.39 23.59 24.28
C ALA A 151 0.42 23.19 23.16
N ASP A 152 0.23 21.89 22.90
CA ASP A 152 -0.71 21.36 21.91
C ASP A 152 -2.08 21.03 22.52
N GLY A 153 -2.28 21.31 23.81
CA GLY A 153 -3.51 21.03 24.53
C GLY A 153 -3.66 19.55 24.93
N LEU A 154 -2.56 18.82 25.10
CA LEU A 154 -2.55 17.38 25.39
C LEU A 154 -2.05 17.10 26.81
N VAL A 155 -2.66 16.14 27.51
CA VAL A 155 -2.35 15.80 28.92
C VAL A 155 -1.54 14.51 29.09
N PHE A 156 -1.57 13.64 28.08
CA PHE A 156 -0.63 12.55 27.90
C PHE A 156 -0.12 12.62 26.47
N VAL A 157 1.19 12.49 26.28
CA VAL A 157 1.82 12.63 24.97
C VAL A 157 2.90 11.58 24.79
N ALA A 158 2.99 11.01 23.60
CA ALA A 158 4.13 10.24 23.13
C ALA A 158 4.51 10.68 21.72
N GLU A 159 5.80 10.65 21.43
CA GLU A 159 6.34 10.94 20.10
C GLU A 159 7.45 9.93 19.84
N GLU A 160 7.35 9.22 18.73
CA GLU A 160 8.24 8.12 18.39
C GLU A 160 8.63 8.17 16.92
N THR A 161 9.87 7.77 16.64
CA THR A 161 10.43 7.69 15.30
C THR A 161 10.76 6.24 14.96
N TYR A 162 10.58 5.89 13.69
CA TYR A 162 11.09 4.66 13.11
C TYR A 162 11.84 4.97 11.81
N ASP A 163 13.06 4.44 11.73
CA ASP A 163 13.91 4.45 10.54
C ASP A 163 14.24 2.99 10.20
N PRO A 164 13.87 2.49 9.00
CA PRO A 164 14.14 1.12 8.60
C PRO A 164 15.63 0.77 8.63
N PRO A 165 16.02 -0.40 9.16
CA PRO A 165 17.42 -0.83 9.18
C PRO A 165 17.89 -1.20 7.76
N THR A 166 18.56 -0.28 7.08
CA THR A 166 19.16 -0.50 5.75
C THR A 166 20.69 -0.34 5.80
N LEU A 167 21.39 -0.97 4.85
CA LEU A 167 22.83 -0.82 4.66
C LEU A 167 23.13 -0.29 3.26
N PRO A 168 24.18 0.55 3.11
CA PRO A 168 24.59 1.05 1.81
C PRO A 168 24.96 -0.10 0.86
N LEU A 169 24.86 0.17 -0.44
CA LEU A 169 25.44 -0.72 -1.45
C LEU A 169 26.94 -0.42 -1.59
N ASP A 170 27.73 -1.46 -1.76
CA ASP A 170 29.14 -1.32 -2.13
C ASP A 170 29.30 -0.88 -3.60
N ALA A 171 30.55 -0.68 -4.03
CA ALA A 171 30.86 -0.27 -5.42
C ALA A 171 30.41 -1.27 -6.49
N LYS A 172 30.02 -2.50 -6.10
CA LYS A 172 29.50 -3.55 -6.99
C LYS A 172 27.96 -3.68 -6.89
N GLY A 173 27.30 -2.85 -6.09
CA GLY A 173 25.85 -2.90 -5.89
C GLY A 173 25.39 -3.95 -4.85
N GLN A 174 26.30 -4.50 -4.05
CA GLN A 174 25.96 -5.49 -3.02
C GLN A 174 25.67 -4.80 -1.67
N GLY A 175 24.60 -5.21 -0.99
CA GLY A 175 24.25 -4.68 0.34
C GLY A 175 22.87 -5.12 0.80
N LYS A 176 22.31 -4.41 1.78
CA LYS A 176 20.93 -4.61 2.28
C LYS A 176 20.12 -3.33 2.04
N PRO A 177 19.70 -3.07 0.79
CA PRO A 177 19.09 -1.80 0.41
C PRO A 177 17.70 -1.56 1.02
N TYR A 178 17.03 -2.62 1.48
CA TYR A 178 15.68 -2.57 2.05
C TYR A 178 15.58 -3.50 3.26
N ALA A 179 14.76 -3.09 4.23
CA ALA A 179 14.44 -3.91 5.40
C ALA A 179 13.34 -4.94 5.09
N VAL A 180 12.41 -4.59 4.20
CA VAL A 180 11.22 -5.39 3.87
C VAL A 180 11.06 -5.49 2.36
N TYR A 181 10.64 -6.67 1.89
CA TYR A 181 10.28 -6.92 0.50
C TYR A 181 8.83 -7.39 0.39
N GLY A 182 8.06 -6.76 -0.50
CA GLY A 182 6.78 -7.26 -0.97
C GLY A 182 6.97 -8.18 -2.17
N TYR A 183 6.11 -9.20 -2.29
CA TYR A 183 6.12 -10.15 -3.40
C TYR A 183 4.74 -10.23 -4.02
N GLY A 184 4.68 -10.51 -5.32
CA GLY A 184 3.41 -10.64 -6.01
C GLY A 184 3.51 -11.58 -7.19
N ALA A 185 2.38 -12.16 -7.55
CA ALA A 185 2.19 -12.90 -8.78
C ALA A 185 0.79 -12.62 -9.34
N GLN A 186 0.73 -12.41 -10.65
CA GLN A 186 -0.53 -12.25 -11.37
C GLN A 186 -0.62 -13.25 -12.52
N ILE A 187 -1.83 -13.75 -12.74
CA ILE A 187 -2.20 -14.52 -13.92
C ILE A 187 -3.20 -13.69 -14.72
N ALA A 188 -2.89 -13.43 -15.99
CA ALA A 188 -3.78 -12.78 -16.94
C ALA A 188 -4.36 -13.82 -17.90
N GLU A 189 -5.69 -13.84 -18.01
CA GLU A 189 -6.44 -14.59 -19.01
C GLU A 189 -7.00 -13.64 -20.06
N LEU A 190 -6.74 -13.92 -21.33
CA LEU A 190 -7.16 -13.03 -22.42
C LEU A 190 -7.54 -13.78 -23.70
N GLU A 191 -8.15 -13.04 -24.62
CA GLU A 191 -8.42 -13.43 -25.99
C GLU A 191 -7.74 -12.43 -26.94
N VAL A 192 -7.05 -12.94 -27.96
CA VAL A 192 -6.47 -12.13 -29.05
C VAL A 192 -7.23 -12.40 -30.34
N ASP A 193 -7.68 -11.34 -31.00
CA ASP A 193 -8.17 -11.41 -32.38
C ASP A 193 -6.97 -11.41 -33.34
N LEU A 194 -6.74 -12.52 -34.06
CA LEU A 194 -5.58 -12.66 -34.93
C LEU A 194 -5.67 -11.80 -36.20
N LYS A 195 -6.87 -11.34 -36.58
CA LYS A 195 -7.07 -10.49 -37.76
C LYS A 195 -6.86 -9.02 -37.43
N LEU A 196 -7.27 -8.59 -36.24
CA LEU A 196 -7.22 -7.19 -35.81
C LEU A 196 -6.05 -6.86 -34.87
N GLY A 197 -5.46 -7.87 -34.23
CA GLY A 197 -4.46 -7.70 -33.17
C GLY A 197 -5.04 -7.19 -31.85
N THR A 198 -6.36 -7.05 -31.74
CA THR A 198 -7.01 -6.56 -30.51
C THR A 198 -6.96 -7.61 -29.40
N VAL A 199 -6.85 -7.13 -28.17
CA VAL A 199 -6.80 -7.94 -26.95
C VAL A 199 -8.04 -7.66 -26.11
N LYS A 200 -8.70 -8.73 -25.66
CA LYS A 200 -9.76 -8.66 -24.67
C LYS A 200 -9.31 -9.39 -23.41
N LEU A 201 -9.19 -8.67 -22.30
CA LEU A 201 -8.94 -9.28 -20.99
C LEU A 201 -10.21 -9.98 -20.51
N ILE A 202 -10.06 -11.19 -19.99
CA ILE A 202 -11.16 -12.02 -19.49
C ILE A 202 -11.19 -12.01 -17.97
N LYS A 203 -10.02 -12.16 -17.35
CA LYS A 203 -9.85 -12.22 -15.89
C LYS A 203 -8.40 -11.95 -15.53
N ILE A 204 -8.17 -11.33 -14.37
CA ILE A 204 -6.87 -11.32 -13.71
C ILE A 204 -7.01 -11.95 -12.33
N THR A 205 -6.11 -12.86 -11.98
CA THR A 205 -5.98 -13.39 -10.62
C THR A 205 -4.68 -12.87 -10.02
N ALA A 206 -4.74 -12.27 -8.84
CA ALA A 206 -3.65 -11.50 -8.26
C ALA A 206 -3.37 -11.94 -6.83
N ALA A 207 -2.21 -12.56 -6.63
CA ALA A 207 -1.71 -12.94 -5.31
C ALA A 207 -0.61 -11.97 -4.87
N HIS A 208 -0.79 -11.31 -3.73
CA HIS A 208 0.20 -10.36 -3.19
C HIS A 208 0.50 -10.65 -1.73
N ASP A 209 1.79 -10.69 -1.40
CA ASP A 209 2.31 -10.76 -0.04
C ASP A 209 2.25 -9.38 0.61
N VAL A 210 1.23 -9.21 1.44
CA VAL A 210 0.94 -7.96 2.16
C VAL A 210 1.52 -7.96 3.57
N GLY A 211 2.13 -9.07 3.98
CA GLY A 211 2.49 -9.36 5.36
C GLY A 211 1.27 -9.53 6.25
N LYS A 212 0.67 -8.42 6.68
CA LYS A 212 -0.59 -8.36 7.41
C LYS A 212 -1.47 -7.31 6.76
N ALA A 213 -2.67 -7.69 6.35
CA ALA A 213 -3.66 -6.74 5.85
C ALA A 213 -4.24 -5.95 7.04
N ILE A 214 -3.83 -4.69 7.20
CA ILE A 214 -4.42 -3.79 8.20
C ILE A 214 -5.88 -3.49 7.85
N ASN A 215 -6.13 -3.19 6.57
CA ASN A 215 -7.46 -2.96 6.03
C ASN A 215 -7.61 -3.72 4.71
N PRO A 216 -8.25 -4.91 4.73
CA PRO A 216 -8.39 -5.74 3.54
C PRO A 216 -9.09 -5.03 2.37
N VAL A 217 -10.08 -4.18 2.64
CA VAL A 217 -10.80 -3.44 1.60
C VAL A 217 -9.89 -2.46 0.87
N LEU A 218 -9.03 -1.73 1.60
CA LEU A 218 -8.06 -0.83 0.98
C LEU A 218 -6.96 -1.60 0.23
N VAL A 219 -6.58 -2.77 0.73
CA VAL A 219 -5.64 -3.67 0.05
C VAL A 219 -6.19 -4.14 -1.29
N GLU A 220 -7.44 -4.61 -1.32
CA GLU A 220 -8.13 -5.02 -2.55
C GLU A 220 -8.22 -3.85 -3.54
N GLY A 221 -8.66 -2.68 -3.10
CA GLY A 221 -8.74 -1.49 -3.95
C GLY A 221 -7.38 -1.04 -4.52
N GLN A 222 -6.29 -1.19 -3.76
CA GLN A 222 -4.94 -0.94 -4.27
C GLN A 222 -4.54 -1.96 -5.34
N ILE A 223 -4.87 -3.24 -5.15
CA ILE A 223 -4.61 -4.29 -6.15
C ILE A 223 -5.36 -3.99 -7.45
N GLU A 224 -6.65 -3.68 -7.36
CA GLU A 224 -7.49 -3.34 -8.51
C GLU A 224 -6.97 -2.10 -9.25
N GLY A 225 -6.64 -1.03 -8.52
CA GLY A 225 -6.08 0.19 -9.09
C GLY A 225 -4.73 0.00 -9.78
N GLY A 226 -3.83 -0.77 -9.15
CA GLY A 226 -2.54 -1.14 -9.73
C GLY A 226 -2.67 -1.99 -10.99
N ILE A 227 -3.61 -2.93 -10.99
CA ILE A 227 -3.95 -3.72 -12.19
C ILE A 227 -4.49 -2.82 -13.29
N ALA A 228 -5.42 -1.90 -12.99
CA ALA A 228 -5.94 -0.96 -13.98
C ALA A 228 -4.80 -0.14 -14.62
N GLN A 229 -3.91 0.47 -13.82
CA GLN A 229 -2.73 1.18 -14.35
C GLN A 229 -1.82 0.26 -15.18
N GLY A 230 -1.64 -0.98 -14.75
CA GLY A 230 -0.81 -1.96 -15.45
C GLY A 230 -1.38 -2.39 -16.80
N ILE A 231 -2.70 -2.47 -16.92
CA ILE A 231 -3.41 -2.68 -18.18
C ILE A 231 -3.14 -1.52 -19.14
N GLY A 232 -3.22 -0.29 -18.61
CA GLY A 232 -2.90 0.93 -19.34
C GLY A 232 -1.49 0.88 -19.94
N MET A 233 -0.48 0.68 -19.09
CA MET A 233 0.92 0.51 -19.51
C MET A 233 1.09 -0.63 -20.54
N ALA A 234 0.37 -1.74 -20.36
CA ALA A 234 0.51 -2.91 -21.22
C ALA A 234 -0.09 -2.72 -22.61
N LEU A 235 -1.23 -2.02 -22.74
CA LEU A 235 -2.07 -2.08 -23.95
C LEU A 235 -2.43 -0.71 -24.55
N MET A 236 -2.33 0.39 -23.79
CA MET A 236 -2.98 1.66 -24.15
C MET A 236 -2.07 2.88 -24.05
N GLU A 237 -1.43 3.09 -22.91
CA GLU A 237 -0.78 4.33 -22.53
C GLU A 237 0.53 4.55 -23.32
N GLU A 238 0.55 5.56 -24.20
CA GLU A 238 1.74 5.97 -24.94
C GLU A 238 1.78 7.50 -25.04
N TYR A 239 2.77 8.11 -24.38
CA TYR A 239 3.04 9.53 -24.54
C TYR A 239 3.97 9.78 -25.73
N ILE A 240 3.48 10.54 -26.72
CA ILE A 240 4.25 10.97 -27.88
C ILE A 240 4.46 12.49 -27.77
N PRO A 241 5.70 12.97 -27.56
CA PRO A 241 5.99 14.40 -27.45
C PRO A 241 5.46 15.19 -28.66
N GLY A 242 4.72 16.26 -28.40
CA GLY A 242 4.15 17.13 -29.43
C GLY A 242 2.95 16.55 -30.19
N ARG A 243 2.44 15.38 -29.76
CA ARG A 243 1.21 14.77 -30.29
C ARG A 243 0.21 14.45 -29.20
N THR A 244 0.68 13.96 -28.06
CA THR A 244 -0.16 13.64 -26.92
C THR A 244 -0.30 14.87 -26.03
N GLU A 245 -1.43 15.57 -26.13
CA GLU A 245 -1.64 16.85 -25.40
C GLU A 245 -2.71 16.77 -24.30
N ASN A 246 -3.53 15.73 -24.31
CA ASN A 246 -4.69 15.59 -23.43
C ASN A 246 -5.09 14.11 -23.30
N LEU A 247 -6.12 13.81 -22.49
CA LEU A 247 -6.60 12.44 -22.22
C LEU A 247 -7.41 11.81 -23.36
N HIS A 248 -7.75 12.55 -24.42
CA HIS A 248 -8.28 11.96 -25.65
C HIS A 248 -7.15 11.27 -26.44
N ASP A 249 -5.94 11.83 -26.39
CA ASP A 249 -4.77 11.30 -27.10
C ASP A 249 -3.91 10.36 -26.22
N TYR A 250 -3.99 10.51 -24.89
CA TYR A 250 -3.41 9.60 -23.91
C TYR A 250 -4.48 8.66 -23.36
N LEU A 251 -4.60 7.49 -23.99
CA LEU A 251 -5.62 6.52 -23.63
C LEU A 251 -5.29 5.84 -22.30
N ILE A 252 -6.12 6.09 -21.29
CA ILE A 252 -6.15 5.34 -20.03
C ILE A 252 -7.28 4.30 -20.08
N PRO A 253 -7.18 3.19 -19.34
CA PRO A 253 -8.25 2.20 -19.26
C PRO A 253 -9.57 2.79 -18.77
N THR A 254 -10.65 2.40 -19.42
CA THR A 254 -12.02 2.69 -19.01
C THR A 254 -12.59 1.52 -18.20
N ILE A 255 -13.79 1.71 -17.63
CA ILE A 255 -14.49 0.63 -16.89
C ILE A 255 -14.75 -0.62 -17.75
N GLY A 256 -14.80 -0.50 -19.08
CA GLY A 256 -14.99 -1.63 -19.99
C GLY A 256 -13.72 -2.44 -20.26
N ASP A 257 -12.55 -1.88 -19.91
CA ASP A 257 -11.24 -2.48 -20.22
C ASP A 257 -10.69 -3.31 -19.06
N VAL A 258 -11.10 -2.98 -17.83
CA VAL A 258 -10.67 -3.69 -16.61
C VAL A 258 -11.53 -4.96 -16.44
N PRO A 259 -10.92 -6.16 -16.46
CA PRO A 259 -11.65 -7.40 -16.25
C PRO A 259 -11.98 -7.62 -14.76
N PRO A 260 -12.84 -8.60 -14.42
CA PRO A 260 -12.94 -9.08 -13.05
C PRO A 260 -11.56 -9.48 -12.48
N VAL A 261 -11.30 -9.04 -11.25
CA VAL A 261 -10.07 -9.36 -10.51
C VAL A 261 -10.41 -10.33 -9.37
N GLU A 262 -9.65 -11.42 -9.26
CA GLU A 262 -9.66 -12.29 -8.10
C GLU A 262 -8.45 -11.99 -7.21
N HIS A 263 -8.70 -11.62 -5.95
CA HIS A 263 -7.68 -11.25 -4.98
C HIS A 263 -7.27 -12.45 -4.13
N ILE A 264 -5.96 -12.65 -3.96
CA ILE A 264 -5.40 -13.61 -3.00
C ILE A 264 -4.43 -12.83 -2.10
N LEU A 265 -4.87 -12.54 -0.88
CA LEU A 265 -4.04 -11.86 0.11
C LEU A 265 -3.16 -12.89 0.82
N VAL A 266 -1.86 -12.85 0.52
CA VAL A 266 -0.88 -13.71 1.17
C VAL A 266 -0.39 -12.99 2.42
N GLU A 267 -0.72 -13.52 3.59
CA GLU A 267 -0.30 -12.93 4.87
C GLU A 267 0.91 -13.67 5.45
N VAL A 268 2.12 -13.16 5.17
CA VAL A 268 3.38 -13.63 5.78
C VAL A 268 4.01 -12.49 6.59
N PRO A 269 3.73 -12.41 7.91
CA PRO A 269 4.13 -11.30 8.75
C PRO A 269 5.64 -11.01 8.71
N ASP A 270 5.99 -9.73 8.65
CA ASP A 270 7.38 -9.27 8.72
C ASP A 270 7.66 -8.52 10.04
N PRO A 271 8.71 -8.87 10.81
CA PRO A 271 8.98 -8.26 12.11
C PRO A 271 9.24 -6.75 12.05
N GLU A 272 9.72 -6.23 10.92
CA GLU A 272 9.97 -4.79 10.74
C GLU A 272 8.66 -4.02 10.53
N GLY A 273 7.64 -4.67 9.97
CA GLY A 273 6.32 -4.12 9.73
C GLY A 273 5.53 -3.82 11.01
N PRO A 274 4.60 -2.84 10.99
CA PRO A 274 3.63 -2.69 12.07
C PRO A 274 2.69 -3.89 12.07
N PHE A 275 2.64 -4.62 13.19
CA PHE A 275 1.87 -5.87 13.31
C PHE A 275 2.14 -6.91 12.20
N GLY A 276 3.31 -6.86 11.54
CA GLY A 276 3.62 -7.74 10.42
C GLY A 276 3.35 -7.18 9.02
N ALA A 277 2.78 -5.97 8.89
CA ALA A 277 2.37 -5.41 7.60
C ALA A 277 3.53 -4.89 6.74
N LYS A 278 3.38 -5.01 5.41
CA LYS A 278 4.36 -4.55 4.41
C LYS A 278 3.78 -3.38 3.59
N GLY A 279 4.62 -2.77 2.75
CA GLY A 279 4.20 -1.77 1.78
C GLY A 279 3.57 -2.39 0.52
N LEU A 280 2.40 -1.90 0.10
CA LEU A 280 1.64 -2.50 -1.02
C LEU A 280 1.55 -1.66 -2.30
N GLY A 281 1.62 -0.33 -2.20
CA GLY A 281 1.12 0.58 -3.23
C GLY A 281 1.67 0.39 -4.64
N GLU A 282 2.97 0.15 -4.81
CA GLU A 282 3.59 0.08 -6.15
C GLU A 282 3.66 -1.35 -6.70
N HIS A 283 3.84 -2.35 -5.85
CA HIS A 283 4.17 -3.69 -6.34
C HIS A 283 2.98 -4.42 -6.94
N VAL A 284 1.76 -3.98 -6.64
CA VAL A 284 0.51 -4.44 -7.26
C VAL A 284 0.40 -4.11 -8.76
N LEU A 285 1.14 -3.11 -9.24
CA LEU A 285 1.20 -2.73 -10.64
C LEU A 285 2.15 -3.62 -11.46
N ILE A 286 3.27 -4.01 -10.84
CA ILE A 286 4.45 -4.54 -11.53
C ILE A 286 4.18 -5.79 -12.39
N PRO A 287 3.49 -6.83 -11.89
CA PRO A 287 3.37 -8.07 -12.65
C PRO A 287 2.28 -8.00 -13.76
N THR A 288 1.45 -6.96 -13.79
CA THR A 288 0.32 -6.86 -14.71
C THR A 288 0.74 -6.88 -16.18
N ALA A 289 1.61 -5.96 -16.60
CA ALA A 289 2.05 -5.87 -17.99
C ALA A 289 2.79 -7.14 -18.47
N PRO A 290 3.80 -7.68 -17.76
CA PRO A 290 4.45 -8.92 -18.20
C PRO A 290 3.50 -10.12 -18.21
N ALA A 291 2.52 -10.22 -17.31
CA ALA A 291 1.52 -11.29 -17.35
C ALA A 291 0.67 -11.21 -18.63
N ILE A 292 0.23 -10.01 -19.02
CA ILE A 292 -0.50 -9.77 -20.26
C ILE A 292 0.36 -10.12 -21.49
N LEU A 293 1.61 -9.68 -21.55
CA LEU A 293 2.52 -9.98 -22.67
C LEU A 293 2.77 -11.49 -22.80
N ASN A 294 2.95 -12.19 -21.67
CA ASN A 294 3.09 -13.65 -21.64
C ASN A 294 1.81 -14.34 -22.14
N ALA A 295 0.64 -13.81 -21.80
CA ALA A 295 -0.64 -14.34 -22.25
C ALA A 295 -0.86 -14.11 -23.75
N ILE A 296 -0.49 -12.94 -24.30
CA ILE A 296 -0.46 -12.68 -25.75
C ILE A 296 0.47 -13.68 -26.44
N ARG A 297 1.67 -13.90 -25.89
CA ARG A 297 2.61 -14.90 -26.41
C ARG A 297 2.03 -16.30 -26.37
N HIS A 298 1.31 -16.70 -25.31
CA HIS A 298 0.65 -17.99 -25.25
C HIS A 298 -0.42 -18.15 -26.35
N ALA A 299 -1.27 -17.13 -26.55
CA ALA A 299 -2.32 -17.15 -27.56
C ALA A 299 -1.80 -17.19 -29.01
N THR A 300 -0.77 -16.38 -29.30
CA THR A 300 -0.33 -16.08 -30.67
C THR A 300 1.00 -16.74 -31.05
N GLY A 301 1.82 -17.05 -30.04
CA GLY A 301 3.21 -17.42 -30.16
C GLY A 301 4.11 -16.33 -30.73
N VAL A 302 3.71 -15.04 -30.65
CA VAL A 302 4.59 -13.90 -30.97
C VAL A 302 5.23 -13.34 -29.70
N LEU A 303 6.40 -12.73 -29.83
CA LEU A 303 7.08 -12.06 -28.72
C LEU A 303 6.95 -10.54 -28.91
N VAL A 304 6.18 -9.89 -28.04
CA VAL A 304 6.06 -8.42 -28.03
C VAL A 304 7.07 -7.87 -27.03
N THR A 305 8.05 -7.10 -27.52
CA THR A 305 9.15 -6.54 -26.71
C THR A 305 9.03 -5.03 -26.49
N LYS A 306 7.98 -4.41 -27.03
CA LYS A 306 7.69 -2.98 -26.89
C LYS A 306 6.26 -2.77 -26.40
N VAL A 307 6.13 -2.09 -25.27
CA VAL A 307 4.85 -1.62 -24.73
C VAL A 307 4.54 -0.18 -25.18
N PRO A 308 3.27 0.22 -25.26
CA PRO A 308 2.10 -0.66 -25.15
C PRO A 308 1.97 -1.62 -26.35
N ALA A 309 1.48 -2.83 -26.10
CA ALA A 309 1.18 -3.85 -27.10
C ALA A 309 -0.12 -3.49 -27.84
N THR A 310 -0.07 -2.41 -28.61
CA THR A 310 -1.22 -1.91 -29.38
C THR A 310 -1.66 -2.93 -30.44
N PRO A 311 -2.91 -2.86 -30.92
CA PRO A 311 -3.40 -3.78 -31.95
C PRO A 311 -2.52 -3.81 -33.21
N SER A 312 -2.01 -2.66 -33.64
CA SER A 312 -1.11 -2.56 -34.79
C SER A 312 0.23 -3.27 -34.56
N ARG A 313 0.81 -3.16 -33.36
CA ARG A 313 2.07 -3.84 -33.00
C ARG A 313 1.89 -5.35 -32.90
N ILE A 314 0.79 -5.81 -32.28
CA ILE A 314 0.46 -7.24 -32.19
C ILE A 314 0.25 -7.82 -33.59
N LEU A 315 -0.56 -7.16 -34.42
CA LEU A 315 -0.85 -7.62 -35.78
C LEU A 315 0.41 -7.66 -36.66
N ALA A 316 1.29 -6.66 -36.55
CA ALA A 316 2.57 -6.66 -37.25
C ALA A 316 3.43 -7.86 -36.85
N ALA A 317 3.53 -8.15 -35.55
CA ALA A 317 4.29 -9.30 -35.06
C ALA A 317 3.70 -10.65 -35.51
N ILE A 318 2.36 -10.76 -35.59
CA ILE A 318 1.69 -11.96 -36.12
C ILE A 318 2.04 -12.16 -37.60
N ARG A 319 1.91 -11.10 -38.42
CA ARG A 319 2.22 -11.16 -39.86
C ARG A 319 3.69 -11.48 -40.12
N GLU A 320 4.60 -10.89 -39.35
CA GLU A 320 6.03 -11.18 -39.46
C GLU A 320 6.33 -12.65 -39.16
N LYS A 321 5.71 -13.22 -38.13
CA LYS A 321 5.83 -14.64 -37.80
C LYS A 321 5.29 -15.53 -38.93
N GLU A 322 4.16 -15.17 -39.53
CA GLU A 322 3.57 -15.91 -40.65
C GLU A 322 4.45 -15.86 -41.90
N ALA A 323 5.07 -14.73 -42.19
CA ALA A 323 5.99 -14.58 -43.33
C ALA A 323 7.30 -15.38 -43.17
N ARG A 324 7.66 -15.78 -41.95
CA ARG A 324 8.84 -16.61 -41.65
C ARG A 324 8.54 -18.12 -41.67
N ARG A 325 7.29 -18.52 -41.86
CA ARG A 325 6.85 -19.93 -41.97
C ARG A 325 6.73 -20.36 -43.42
#